data_AF-A0A537CJ13-F1
#
_entry.id   AF-A0A537CJ13-F1
#
_cell.length_a   1.000
_cell.length_b   1.000
_cell.length_c   1.000
_cell.angle_alpha   90.00
_cell.angle_beta   90.00
_cell.angle_gamma   90.00
#
_symmetry.space_group_name_H-M   'P 1'
#
loop_
_entity.id
_entity.type
_entity.pdbx_description
1 polymer ?
#
loop_
_entity_poly.entity_id
_entity_poly.type
_entity_poly.pdbx_seq_one_letter_code
_entity_poly.pdbx_strand_id
1 'polypeptide(L)'
;MPRRRRGAGRYPRLARGGPRLRWLLVLLVAGCAPTQPVSDWERQNRQRLVSEDTAAPPPYPRHADLIEFYVSPTAEFKYFVDARSLSVGADRIVRFTLVARSPSGVDNVSYEGIRCPREHRLYAVARAEGSWSSRDSDWREFARGTSLGWQYALAHYFFCPHRDPIRSAAEGVDALRRGSHPSVYVEPKNLGGSN
;
A
#
# COMPACT_ATOMS: atom_id res chain seq x y z
N MET A 1 81.33 35.03 -14.11
CA MET A 1 80.51 33.82 -13.80
C MET A 1 79.31 34.25 -12.96
N PRO A 2 78.15 33.55 -12.95
CA PRO A 2 77.56 32.55 -13.87
C PRO A 2 76.31 33.16 -14.59
N ARG A 3 75.64 32.58 -15.59
CA ARG A 3 74.68 31.47 -15.49
C ARG A 3 74.13 31.11 -16.88
N ARG A 4 74.07 29.80 -17.16
CA ARG A 4 73.04 29.03 -17.91
C ARG A 4 72.03 29.81 -18.77
N ARG A 5 71.80 29.33 -20.00
CA ARG A 5 70.66 28.43 -20.33
C ARG A 5 70.80 27.82 -21.74
N ARG A 6 70.29 26.59 -21.85
CA ARG A 6 70.20 25.74 -23.06
C ARG A 6 69.01 26.14 -23.93
N GLY A 7 69.14 25.89 -25.24
CA GLY A 7 68.02 25.75 -26.17
C GLY A 7 68.54 25.61 -27.60
N ALA A 8 68.52 24.40 -28.16
CA ALA A 8 68.89 24.14 -29.55
C ALA A 8 68.03 23.02 -30.15
N GLY A 9 67.75 23.16 -31.45
CA GLY A 9 67.28 22.09 -32.35
C GLY A 9 65.82 22.25 -32.75
N ARG A 10 65.50 22.86 -33.90
CA ARG A 10 65.61 22.39 -35.31
C ARG A 10 64.28 21.79 -35.81
N TYR A 11 63.68 22.51 -36.76
CA TYR A 11 62.70 22.06 -37.77
C TYR A 11 63.33 20.98 -38.69
N PRO A 12 62.62 20.27 -39.63
CA PRO A 12 61.35 20.63 -40.27
C PRO A 12 60.39 19.47 -40.65
N ARG A 13 59.33 19.89 -41.35
CA ARG A 13 58.19 19.18 -41.94
C ARG A 13 58.52 17.93 -42.77
N LEU A 14 57.60 16.97 -42.77
CA LEU A 14 57.24 16.22 -43.98
C LEU A 14 55.74 15.89 -44.01
N ALA A 15 55.21 15.95 -45.22
CA ALA A 15 53.81 15.91 -45.57
C ALA A 15 53.38 14.52 -46.09
N ARG A 16 52.07 14.41 -46.33
CA ARG A 16 51.33 13.46 -47.20
C ARG A 16 50.85 12.14 -46.61
N GLY A 17 49.52 12.01 -46.64
CA GLY A 17 48.83 10.86 -47.27
C GLY A 17 48.07 9.94 -46.33
N GLY A 18 46.75 9.82 -46.51
CA GLY A 18 45.96 8.71 -45.97
C GLY A 18 44.47 9.03 -45.81
N PRO A 19 43.54 8.12 -46.21
CA PRO A 19 42.17 8.47 -46.55
C PRO A 19 41.23 8.60 -45.33
N ARG A 20 40.09 9.25 -45.59
CA ARG A 20 38.98 9.42 -44.67
C ARG A 20 38.48 8.06 -44.18
N LEU A 21 38.55 7.81 -42.87
CA LEU A 21 37.84 6.71 -42.25
C LEU A 21 37.30 7.17 -40.88
N ARG A 22 36.19 7.90 -40.94
CA ARG A 22 35.31 8.14 -39.79
C ARG A 22 34.55 6.84 -39.51
N TRP A 23 35.09 5.95 -38.69
CA TRP A 23 34.29 4.94 -38.01
C TRP A 23 33.77 5.56 -36.71
N LEU A 24 32.57 6.11 -36.77
CA LEU A 24 31.75 6.37 -35.60
C LEU A 24 31.30 5.01 -35.05
N LEU A 25 31.95 4.54 -33.99
CA LEU A 25 31.47 3.42 -33.18
C LEU A 25 30.29 3.92 -32.34
N VAL A 26 29.08 3.77 -32.87
CA VAL A 26 27.84 3.90 -32.09
C VAL A 26 27.68 2.62 -31.28
N LEU A 27 28.00 2.69 -29.98
CA LEU A 27 27.68 1.65 -29.01
C LEU A 27 26.16 1.61 -28.80
N LEU A 28 25.47 0.73 -29.51
CA LEU A 28 24.11 0.31 -29.18
C LEU A 28 24.18 -0.54 -27.90
N VAL A 29 24.03 0.10 -26.75
CA VAL A 29 23.74 -0.60 -25.50
C VAL A 29 22.29 -1.07 -25.58
N ALA A 30 22.09 -2.29 -26.11
CA ALA A 30 20.82 -2.98 -26.00
C ALA A 30 20.60 -3.33 -24.52
N GLY A 31 19.82 -2.50 -23.82
CA GLY A 31 19.45 -2.74 -22.44
C GLY A 31 18.58 -3.99 -22.35
N CYS A 32 19.14 -5.10 -21.88
CA CYS A 32 18.35 -6.22 -21.39
C CYS A 32 17.63 -5.75 -20.12
N ALA A 33 16.33 -5.46 -20.22
CA ALA A 33 15.50 -5.39 -19.03
C ALA A 33 15.50 -6.78 -18.37
N PRO A 34 15.78 -6.92 -17.06
CA PRO A 34 15.70 -8.19 -16.38
C PRO A 34 14.23 -8.61 -16.31
N THR A 35 13.82 -9.53 -17.18
CA THR A 35 12.56 -10.25 -17.02
C THR A 35 12.69 -11.11 -15.77
N GLN A 36 11.97 -10.78 -14.70
CA GLN A 36 11.99 -11.61 -13.51
C GLN A 36 11.38 -12.99 -13.84
N PRO A 37 12.03 -14.09 -13.45
CA PRO A 37 11.50 -15.43 -13.72
C PRO A 37 10.23 -15.66 -12.90
N VAL A 38 9.09 -15.81 -13.58
CA VAL A 38 7.83 -16.21 -12.95
C VAL A 38 8.00 -17.63 -12.40
N SER A 39 7.69 -17.83 -11.12
CA SER A 39 7.77 -19.14 -10.46
C SER A 39 6.67 -20.08 -10.93
N ASP A 40 6.86 -21.41 -10.78
CA ASP A 40 5.82 -22.40 -11.10
C ASP A 40 4.57 -22.23 -10.23
N TRP A 41 4.74 -21.78 -9.00
CA TRP A 41 3.63 -21.46 -8.10
C TRP A 41 2.82 -20.26 -8.61
N GLU A 42 3.48 -19.18 -9.05
CA GLU A 42 2.79 -18.02 -9.63
C GLU A 42 2.05 -18.36 -10.92
N ARG A 43 2.62 -19.24 -11.76
CA ARG A 43 1.92 -19.75 -12.95
C ARG A 43 0.61 -20.44 -12.59
N GLN A 44 0.63 -21.31 -11.58
CA GLN A 44 -0.54 -22.05 -11.13
C GLN A 44 -1.59 -21.16 -10.43
N ASN A 45 -1.14 -20.10 -9.73
CA ASN A 45 -2.01 -19.22 -8.94
C ASN A 45 -2.34 -17.88 -9.63
N ARG A 46 -2.01 -17.73 -10.92
CA ARG A 46 -2.10 -16.45 -11.65
C ARG A 46 -3.47 -15.77 -11.54
N GLN A 47 -4.55 -16.53 -11.67
CA GLN A 47 -5.91 -15.96 -11.61
C GLN A 47 -6.22 -15.37 -10.23
N ARG A 48 -5.80 -16.06 -9.17
CA ARG A 48 -5.94 -15.58 -7.78
C ARG A 48 -5.11 -14.33 -7.56
N LEU A 49 -3.84 -14.35 -7.98
CA LEU A 49 -2.95 -13.19 -7.85
C LEU A 49 -3.51 -11.96 -8.55
N VAL A 50 -4.03 -12.11 -9.77
CA VAL A 50 -4.69 -11.01 -10.50
C VAL A 50 -5.93 -10.49 -9.76
N SER A 51 -6.76 -11.37 -9.18
CA SER A 51 -7.92 -10.91 -8.39
C SER A 51 -7.52 -10.16 -7.12
N GLU A 52 -6.38 -10.53 -6.52
CA GLU A 52 -5.86 -9.89 -5.31
C GLU A 52 -5.14 -8.57 -5.60
N ASP A 53 -4.43 -8.44 -6.74
CA ASP A 53 -3.62 -7.27 -7.11
C ASP A 53 -4.41 -6.11 -7.72
N THR A 54 -5.59 -6.35 -8.30
CA THR A 54 -6.23 -5.36 -9.20
C THR A 54 -7.48 -4.69 -8.61
N ALA A 55 -7.52 -4.48 -7.30
CA ALA A 55 -8.67 -3.84 -6.67
C ALA A 55 -8.72 -2.33 -6.98
N ALA A 56 -9.56 -1.93 -7.94
CA ALA A 56 -9.81 -0.52 -8.22
C ALA A 56 -10.44 0.16 -6.98
N PRO A 57 -9.95 1.35 -6.59
CA PRO A 57 -10.52 2.06 -5.46
C PRO A 57 -11.94 2.57 -5.78
N PRO A 58 -12.83 2.64 -4.78
CA PRO A 58 -14.22 3.05 -4.97
C PRO A 58 -14.33 4.57 -5.17
N PRO A 59 -15.54 5.11 -5.46
CA PRO A 59 -15.78 6.55 -5.35
C PRO A 59 -15.40 7.10 -3.98
N TYR A 60 -15.01 8.38 -3.92
CA TYR A 60 -14.66 9.03 -2.65
C TYR A 60 -15.81 8.90 -1.62
N PRO A 61 -15.49 8.64 -0.34
CA PRO A 61 -16.51 8.40 0.68
C PRO A 61 -17.39 9.63 0.92
N ARG A 62 -18.67 9.39 1.25
CA ARG A 62 -19.59 10.46 1.63
C ARG A 62 -19.78 10.43 3.13
N HIS A 63 -19.87 11.61 3.76
CA HIS A 63 -20.06 11.74 5.20
C HIS A 63 -21.26 10.92 5.74
N ALA A 64 -22.36 10.84 4.98
CA ALA A 64 -23.56 10.12 5.38
C ALA A 64 -23.39 8.58 5.44
N ASP A 65 -22.36 8.04 4.80
CA ASP A 65 -22.10 6.60 4.73
C ASP A 65 -20.97 6.17 5.69
N LEU A 66 -20.36 7.11 6.42
CA LEU A 66 -19.29 6.83 7.36
C LEU A 66 -19.83 6.23 8.65
N ILE A 67 -19.30 5.07 9.03
CA ILE A 67 -19.59 4.42 10.31
C ILE A 67 -18.34 4.53 11.18
N GLU A 68 -18.45 5.26 12.28
CA GLU A 68 -17.38 5.37 13.28
C GLU A 68 -17.18 4.02 13.99
N PHE A 69 -15.93 3.67 14.25
CA PHE A 69 -15.60 2.53 15.08
C PHE A 69 -14.47 2.87 16.04
N TYR A 70 -14.47 2.18 17.18
CA TYR A 70 -13.49 2.40 18.23
C TYR A 70 -12.21 1.60 17.97
N VAL A 71 -11.05 2.23 18.18
CA VAL A 71 -9.72 1.59 18.04
C VAL A 71 -9.06 1.36 19.40
N SER A 72 -8.84 2.43 20.17
CA SER A 72 -8.24 2.36 21.50
C SER A 72 -8.48 3.67 22.28
N PRO A 73 -8.25 3.68 23.61
CA PRO A 73 -8.37 4.90 24.42
C PRO A 73 -7.27 5.92 24.10
N THR A 74 -6.16 5.48 23.52
CA THR A 74 -4.99 6.30 23.19
C THR A 74 -4.95 6.70 21.72
N ALA A 75 -5.99 6.37 20.94
CA ALA A 75 -6.10 6.76 19.55
C ALA A 75 -6.27 8.28 19.41
N GLU A 76 -5.37 8.94 18.69
CA GLU A 76 -5.45 10.39 18.44
C GLU A 76 -6.47 10.77 17.36
N PHE A 77 -6.78 9.82 16.46
CA PHE A 77 -7.72 10.00 15.36
C PHE A 77 -9.06 9.32 15.68
N LYS A 78 -10.14 9.87 15.11
CA LYS A 78 -11.40 9.15 14.95
C LYS A 78 -11.36 8.34 13.67
N TYR A 79 -11.80 7.09 13.72
CA TYR A 79 -11.73 6.19 12.58
C TYR A 79 -13.13 5.80 12.09
N PHE A 80 -13.27 5.77 10.77
CA PHE A 80 -14.52 5.44 10.10
C PHE A 80 -14.28 4.46 8.96
N VAL A 81 -15.29 3.66 8.68
CA VAL A 81 -15.38 2.87 7.44
C VAL A 81 -16.52 3.45 6.58
N ASP A 82 -16.29 3.64 5.28
CA ASP A 82 -17.36 3.96 4.34
C ASP A 82 -18.18 2.71 4.00
N ALA A 83 -19.45 2.68 4.42
CA ALA A 83 -20.31 1.52 4.26
C ALA A 83 -20.47 1.06 2.80
N ARG A 84 -20.42 2.00 1.85
CA ARG A 84 -20.58 1.69 0.41
C ARG A 84 -19.34 1.10 -0.24
N SER A 85 -18.17 1.36 0.34
CA SER A 85 -16.91 0.80 -0.13
C SER A 85 -16.69 -0.65 0.29
N LEU A 86 -17.39 -1.11 1.32
CA LEU A 86 -17.15 -2.41 1.91
C LEU A 86 -17.54 -3.54 0.96
N SER A 87 -16.62 -4.47 0.72
CA SER A 87 -16.84 -5.64 -0.12
C SER A 87 -16.05 -6.84 0.37
N VAL A 88 -16.52 -8.03 0.01
CA VAL A 88 -15.82 -9.31 0.25
C VAL A 88 -15.63 -9.97 -1.10
N GLY A 89 -14.38 -10.09 -1.55
CA GLY A 89 -14.05 -10.71 -2.82
C GLY A 89 -14.13 -12.24 -2.78
N ALA A 90 -14.21 -12.88 -3.95
CA ALA A 90 -14.10 -14.34 -4.07
C ALA A 90 -12.73 -14.87 -3.58
N ASP A 91 -11.72 -13.99 -3.56
CA ASP A 91 -10.40 -14.20 -2.96
C ASP A 91 -10.38 -14.12 -1.43
N ARG A 92 -11.55 -13.97 -0.79
CA ARG A 92 -11.72 -13.92 0.66
C ARG A 92 -11.09 -12.70 1.33
N ILE A 93 -10.82 -11.64 0.57
CA ILE A 93 -10.31 -10.36 1.10
C ILE A 93 -11.49 -9.44 1.38
N VAL A 94 -11.50 -8.86 2.58
CA VAL A 94 -12.41 -7.77 2.95
C VAL A 94 -11.78 -6.45 2.53
N ARG A 95 -12.40 -5.73 1.60
CA ARG A 95 -11.90 -4.45 1.07
C ARG A 95 -12.79 -3.31 1.49
N PHE A 96 -12.20 -2.19 1.87
CA PHE A 96 -12.94 -1.05 2.42
C PHE A 96 -12.14 0.25 2.30
N THR A 97 -12.84 1.36 2.33
CA THR A 97 -12.27 2.69 2.51
C THR A 97 -12.31 3.08 3.98
N LEU A 98 -11.14 3.39 4.53
CA LEU A 98 -10.94 3.93 5.86
C LEU A 98 -10.84 5.45 5.79
N VAL A 99 -11.45 6.14 6.74
CA VAL A 99 -11.22 7.56 7.01
C VAL A 99 -10.67 7.71 8.43
N ALA A 100 -9.47 8.26 8.56
CA ALA A 100 -8.89 8.65 9.84
C ALA A 100 -8.93 10.18 9.96
N ARG A 101 -9.79 10.70 10.85
CA ARG A 101 -10.01 12.13 11.06
C ARG A 101 -9.22 12.64 12.25
N SER A 102 -8.39 13.66 12.02
CA SER A 102 -7.60 14.31 13.07
C SER A 102 -8.51 15.12 14.02
N PRO A 103 -8.01 15.50 15.21
CA PRO A 103 -8.70 16.45 16.09
C PRO A 103 -9.00 17.80 15.43
N SER A 104 -8.18 18.22 14.46
CA SER A 104 -8.39 19.43 13.66
C SER A 104 -9.40 19.26 12.52
N GLY A 105 -9.96 18.06 12.32
CA GLY A 105 -10.97 17.79 11.29
C GLY A 105 -10.42 17.43 9.91
N VAL A 106 -9.12 17.15 9.79
CA VAL A 106 -8.50 16.73 8.52
C VAL A 106 -8.66 15.23 8.34
N ASP A 107 -9.16 14.82 7.18
CA ASP A 107 -9.39 13.42 6.82
C ASP A 107 -8.19 12.83 6.05
N ASN A 108 -7.65 11.73 6.57
CA ASN A 108 -6.76 10.85 5.83
C ASN A 108 -7.58 9.66 5.33
N VAL A 109 -7.66 9.48 4.01
CA VAL A 109 -8.53 8.48 3.40
C VAL A 109 -7.69 7.44 2.65
N SER A 110 -7.87 6.17 3.00
CA SER A 110 -7.18 5.03 2.39
C SER A 110 -8.17 3.98 1.90
N TYR A 111 -7.80 3.27 0.83
CA TYR A 111 -8.47 2.06 0.40
C TYR A 111 -7.59 0.87 0.79
N GLU A 112 -8.12 0.01 1.64
CA GLU A 112 -7.37 -1.05 2.32
C GLU A 112 -8.04 -2.41 2.11
N GLY A 113 -7.26 -3.48 2.31
CA GLY A 113 -7.75 -4.84 2.36
C GLY A 113 -7.27 -5.56 3.60
N ILE A 114 -8.13 -6.42 4.16
CA ILE A 114 -7.78 -7.36 5.21
C ILE A 114 -7.91 -8.78 4.66
N ARG A 115 -6.83 -9.55 4.76
CA ARG A 115 -6.83 -10.99 4.57
C ARG A 115 -6.78 -11.63 5.95
N CYS A 116 -7.91 -12.21 6.34
CA CYS A 116 -8.04 -12.81 7.66
C CYS A 116 -7.04 -13.97 7.85
N PRO A 117 -6.47 -14.13 9.06
CA PRO A 117 -6.81 -13.39 10.28
C PRO A 117 -5.94 -12.17 10.58
N ARG A 118 -4.79 -11.97 9.89
CA ARG A 118 -3.74 -11.09 10.41
C ARG A 118 -3.03 -10.20 9.39
N GLU A 119 -3.41 -10.27 8.12
CA GLU A 119 -2.72 -9.53 7.07
C GLU A 119 -3.58 -8.36 6.59
N HIS A 120 -2.92 -7.25 6.25
CA HIS A 120 -3.53 -6.11 5.59
C HIS A 120 -2.67 -5.65 4.41
N ARG A 121 -3.31 -4.91 3.51
CA ARG A 121 -2.67 -4.26 2.36
C ARG A 121 -3.28 -2.88 2.16
N LEU A 122 -2.46 -1.90 1.78
CA LEU A 122 -2.89 -0.56 1.39
C LEU A 122 -2.94 -0.49 -0.14
N TYR A 123 -4.13 -0.43 -0.73
CA TYR A 123 -4.27 -0.36 -2.19
C TYR A 123 -4.10 1.07 -2.72
N ALA A 124 -4.66 2.05 -2.02
CA ALA A 124 -4.60 3.44 -2.47
C ALA A 124 -4.78 4.42 -1.32
N VAL A 125 -4.32 5.65 -1.52
CA VAL A 125 -4.58 6.80 -0.64
C VAL A 125 -5.25 7.90 -1.46
N ALA A 126 -6.33 8.48 -0.95
CA ALA A 126 -7.01 9.56 -1.61
C ALA A 126 -6.26 10.88 -1.40
N ARG A 127 -6.27 11.74 -2.41
CA ARG A 127 -5.83 13.13 -2.32
C ARG A 127 -6.98 14.02 -1.83
N ALA A 128 -6.67 15.25 -1.46
CA ALA A 128 -7.66 16.21 -0.94
C ALA A 128 -8.79 16.50 -1.93
N GLU A 129 -8.51 16.47 -3.23
CA GLU A 129 -9.50 16.64 -4.30
C GLU A 129 -10.33 15.37 -4.60
N GLY A 130 -10.07 14.27 -3.88
CA GLY A 130 -10.82 13.01 -3.97
C GLY A 130 -10.29 12.02 -5.01
N SER A 131 -9.23 12.36 -5.73
CA SER A 131 -8.53 11.43 -6.63
C SER A 131 -7.72 10.38 -5.87
N TRP A 132 -7.57 9.18 -6.43
CA TRP A 132 -6.78 8.12 -5.80
C TRP A 132 -5.33 8.11 -6.26
N SER A 133 -4.44 7.81 -5.33
CA SER A 133 -3.05 7.43 -5.61
C SER A 133 -2.87 5.96 -5.28
N SER A 134 -2.76 5.10 -6.30
CA SER A 134 -2.48 3.69 -6.09
C SER A 134 -1.16 3.49 -5.35
N ARG A 135 -1.07 2.38 -4.62
CA ARG A 135 0.10 1.95 -3.87
C ARG A 135 0.44 0.55 -4.31
N ASP A 136 1.69 0.37 -4.70
CA ASP A 136 2.29 -0.94 -4.85
C ASP A 136 2.81 -1.35 -3.48
N SER A 137 1.97 -2.02 -2.69
CA SER A 137 2.32 -2.44 -1.33
C SER A 137 2.11 -3.95 -1.17
N ASP A 138 3.03 -4.59 -0.47
CA ASP A 138 2.90 -6.00 -0.08
C ASP A 138 1.87 -6.22 1.03
N TRP A 139 1.44 -7.47 1.18
CA TRP A 139 0.71 -7.92 2.36
C TRP A 139 1.59 -7.85 3.60
N ARG A 140 1.06 -7.25 4.67
CA ARG A 140 1.78 -7.06 5.93
C ARG A 140 0.98 -7.62 7.09
N GLU A 141 1.64 -8.33 8.00
CA GLU A 141 1.03 -8.67 9.28
C GLU A 141 0.73 -7.40 10.10
N PHE A 142 -0.29 -7.46 10.96
CA PHE A 142 -0.53 -6.39 11.94
C PHE A 142 0.69 -6.20 12.85
N ALA A 143 0.96 -4.95 13.22
CA ALA A 143 2.03 -4.63 14.14
C ALA A 143 1.86 -5.40 15.47
N ARG A 144 2.94 -6.03 15.95
CA ARG A 144 2.99 -6.70 17.25
C ARG A 144 3.36 -5.66 18.31
N GLY A 145 2.52 -5.45 19.34
CA GLY A 145 2.76 -4.45 20.37
C GLY A 145 1.54 -4.14 21.25
N THR A 146 1.68 -3.18 22.17
CA THR A 146 0.65 -2.80 23.16
C THR A 146 -0.43 -1.87 22.63
N SER A 147 -0.17 -1.12 21.56
CA SER A 147 -1.19 -0.30 20.90
C SER A 147 -1.83 -1.07 19.74
N LEU A 148 -3.12 -1.39 19.88
CA LEU A 148 -3.89 -1.98 18.79
C LEU A 148 -4.12 -0.92 17.71
N GLY A 149 -3.60 -1.13 16.50
CA GLY A 149 -3.91 -0.27 15.35
C GLY A 149 -5.31 -0.52 14.81
N TRP A 150 -5.82 0.39 13.96
CA TRP A 150 -7.16 0.25 13.38
C TRP A 150 -7.31 -1.03 12.55
N GLN A 151 -6.24 -1.50 11.88
CA GLN A 151 -6.29 -2.75 11.12
C GLN A 151 -6.55 -3.95 12.03
N TYR A 152 -5.90 -3.98 13.20
CA TYR A 152 -6.15 -5.00 14.20
C TYR A 152 -7.58 -4.91 14.73
N ALA A 153 -8.04 -3.71 15.08
CA ALA A 153 -9.40 -3.52 15.60
C ALA A 153 -10.46 -3.99 14.60
N LEU A 154 -10.34 -3.60 13.33
CA LEU A 154 -11.24 -4.03 12.26
C LEU A 154 -11.22 -5.55 12.07
N ALA A 155 -10.04 -6.15 11.98
CA ALA A 155 -9.94 -7.59 11.81
C ALA A 155 -10.51 -8.35 13.01
N HIS A 156 -10.12 -7.98 14.23
CA HIS A 156 -10.43 -8.75 15.43
C HIS A 156 -11.88 -8.60 15.90
N TYR A 157 -12.44 -7.39 15.81
CA TYR A 157 -13.78 -7.11 16.36
C TYR A 157 -14.89 -7.15 15.31
N PHE A 158 -14.59 -7.01 14.01
CA PHE A 158 -15.62 -6.80 12.98
C PHE A 158 -15.53 -7.76 11.79
N PHE A 159 -14.36 -7.85 11.16
CA PHE A 159 -14.26 -8.42 9.81
C PHE A 159 -13.71 -9.84 9.74
N CYS A 160 -13.05 -10.34 10.79
CA CYS A 160 -12.51 -11.70 10.83
C CYS A 160 -13.09 -12.56 11.98
N PRO A 161 -14.42 -12.71 12.11
CA PRO A 161 -15.01 -13.59 13.11
C PRO A 161 -14.45 -15.02 12.96
N HIS A 162 -14.06 -15.65 14.08
CA HIS A 162 -13.45 -16.98 14.08
C HIS A 162 -12.24 -17.16 13.14
N ARG A 163 -11.52 -16.07 12.83
CA ARG A 163 -10.34 -16.04 11.92
C ARG A 163 -10.68 -16.16 10.44
N ASP A 164 -11.96 -16.19 10.08
CA ASP A 164 -12.46 -16.19 8.70
C ASP A 164 -13.11 -14.84 8.37
N PRO A 165 -13.07 -14.38 7.10
CA PRO A 165 -13.73 -13.14 6.72
C PRO A 165 -15.26 -13.23 6.90
N ILE A 166 -15.87 -12.10 7.21
CA ILE A 166 -17.31 -11.87 7.05
C ILE A 166 -17.78 -12.35 5.67
N ARG A 167 -19.01 -12.86 5.60
CA ARG A 167 -19.60 -13.48 4.40
C ARG A 167 -20.08 -12.45 3.39
N SER A 168 -20.36 -11.23 3.83
CA SER A 168 -20.87 -10.17 2.96
C SER A 168 -20.57 -8.77 3.52
N ALA A 169 -20.66 -7.77 2.65
CA ALA A 169 -20.59 -6.36 3.06
C ALA A 169 -21.69 -6.01 4.07
N ALA A 170 -22.91 -6.55 3.90
CA ALA A 170 -24.02 -6.29 4.81
C ALA A 170 -23.73 -6.78 6.24
N GLU A 171 -23.11 -7.95 6.38
CA GLU A 171 -22.69 -8.49 7.68
C GLU A 171 -21.63 -7.59 8.36
N GLY A 172 -20.64 -7.11 7.60
CA GLY A 172 -19.64 -6.19 8.13
C GLY A 172 -20.21 -4.82 8.52
N VAL A 173 -21.14 -4.28 7.73
CA VAL A 173 -21.85 -3.03 8.06
C VAL A 173 -22.69 -3.19 9.33
N ASP A 174 -23.39 -4.31 9.48
CA ASP A 174 -24.17 -4.59 10.70
C ASP A 174 -23.25 -4.72 11.93
N ALA A 175 -22.12 -5.43 11.81
CA ALA A 175 -21.12 -5.53 12.87
C ALA A 175 -20.57 -4.15 13.28
N LEU A 176 -20.22 -3.30 12.32
CA LEU A 176 -19.74 -1.93 12.59
C LEU A 176 -20.79 -1.10 13.35
N ARG A 177 -22.06 -1.16 12.92
CA ARG A 177 -23.16 -0.42 13.57
C ARG A 177 -23.47 -0.92 14.99
N ARG A 178 -23.22 -2.21 15.28
CA ARG A 178 -23.37 -2.78 16.62
C ARG A 178 -22.18 -2.50 17.53
N GLY A 179 -21.05 -2.08 16.97
CA GLY A 179 -19.79 -1.89 17.70
C GLY A 179 -18.93 -3.16 17.83
N SER A 180 -19.44 -4.33 17.43
CA SER A 180 -18.67 -5.56 17.23
C SER A 180 -19.47 -6.61 16.44
N HIS A 181 -18.78 -7.60 15.89
CA HIS A 181 -19.39 -8.77 15.26
C HIS A 181 -20.02 -9.69 16.33
N PRO A 182 -21.29 -10.12 16.19
CA PRO A 182 -21.99 -10.88 17.24
C PRO A 182 -21.33 -12.20 17.65
N SER A 183 -20.51 -12.77 16.76
CA SER A 183 -19.82 -14.05 17.01
C SER A 183 -18.40 -13.89 17.57
N VAL A 184 -17.89 -12.65 17.66
CA VAL A 184 -16.67 -12.38 18.42
C VAL A 184 -17.09 -12.35 19.88
N TYR A 185 -16.67 -13.36 20.65
CA TYR A 185 -16.86 -13.35 22.09
C TYR A 185 -16.03 -12.20 22.68
N VAL A 186 -16.68 -11.08 22.93
CA VAL A 186 -16.16 -10.04 23.82
C VAL A 186 -16.43 -10.57 25.22
N GLU A 187 -15.39 -10.98 25.93
CA GLU A 187 -15.55 -11.29 27.36
C GLU A 187 -16.20 -10.07 28.02
N PRO A 188 -17.31 -10.23 28.77
CA PRO A 188 -17.99 -9.11 29.41
C PRO A 188 -17.13 -8.61 30.56
N LYS A 189 -16.11 -7.80 30.26
CA LYS A 189 -15.39 -7.01 31.24
C LYS A 189 -15.31 -5.56 30.80
N ASN A 190 -15.91 -4.75 31.68
CA ASN A 190 -15.86 -3.29 31.77
C ASN A 190 -16.94 -2.48 31.02
N LEU A 191 -18.17 -2.98 31.01
CA LEU A 191 -19.37 -2.13 30.99
C LEU A 191 -20.00 -2.17 32.39
N GLY A 192 -19.48 -1.34 33.29
CA GLY A 192 -19.93 -1.18 34.69
C GLY A 192 -18.72 -0.95 35.59
N GLY A 193 -18.55 0.18 36.28
CA GLY A 193 -19.44 1.32 36.51
C GLY A 193 -18.66 2.42 37.25
N SER A 194 -19.34 3.53 37.50
CA SER A 194 -18.91 4.67 38.29
C SER A 194 -18.16 4.32 39.58
N ASN A 195 -17.02 4.97 39.81
CA ASN A 195 -16.87 6.03 40.81
C ASN A 195 -15.61 6.86 40.51
#